data_AF-A0A318JZP3-F1
#
_entry.id   AF-A0A318JZP3-F1
#
_cell.length_a   1.000
_cell.length_b   1.000
_cell.length_c   1.000
_cell.angle_alpha   90.00
_cell.angle_beta   90.00
_cell.angle_gamma   90.00
#
_symmetry.space_group_name_H-M   'P 1'
#
loop_
_entity.id
_entity.type
_entity.pdbx_description
1 polymer ?
#
loop_
_entity_poly.entity_id
_entity_poly.type
_entity_poly.pdbx_seq_one_letter_code
_entity_poly.pdbx_strand_id
1 'polypeptide(L)'
;MRGDFSRLTPDPADYSLVLLQQGRVLVESDWNTAMSTLIGAQRTLAADLIGPHGGPADTLGFHPDPISNGRRDLELGAGVYYVDGIRVELPLELDKVHWSEQPYPIATERLELPDPPYVVYLDVWERHVSSLEDDRIREVALGGPDTTSRRQVIWQVRAAAYTDEEPSCGRFPLETWRAGLRGNPPLLRARTGPPTSGDDPCLAAPDAHYRGVENQLYRVEIAAVADESVEGSVTSFVWSRENGSVAAAWTGTLGNRLHVAGVKDAKRGFVVGDWVELTWDTLEYAGVAGTRVKLSGVDGNLLTIDPTTATGPIETDPAERPHAKVRRWDQRERKAAPLVDGAVKLVEGIGDNGWIPLENGIEIQFLAADPGGAHTYRVGDYWTIPARVATGDIIWPHDADGKTPSYVPPHGVEHHYAPLLFVGEGATRSLQLEFQPLAHCPVN
;
A
#
# COMPACT_ATOMS: atom_id res chain seq x y z
N MET A 1 1.25 -3.63 -2.83
CA MET A 1 1.15 -4.50 -4.03
C MET A 1 0.61 -5.86 -3.64
N ARG A 2 -0.39 -6.38 -4.34
CA ARG A 2 -1.05 -7.67 -4.05
C ARG A 2 -0.80 -8.64 -5.21
N GLY A 3 -0.94 -9.95 -4.98
CA GLY A 3 -0.73 -10.95 -6.05
C GLY A 3 0.10 -12.14 -5.58
N ASP A 4 -0.12 -13.28 -6.22
CA ASP A 4 0.58 -14.53 -5.93
C ASP A 4 1.98 -14.49 -6.54
N PHE A 5 2.94 -13.99 -5.77
CA PHE A 5 4.34 -13.86 -6.14
C PHE A 5 5.18 -14.75 -5.23
N SER A 6 6.25 -15.35 -5.73
CA SER A 6 7.21 -16.03 -4.86
C SER A 6 7.95 -15.05 -3.96
N ARG A 7 8.34 -13.89 -4.50
CA ARG A 7 9.01 -12.79 -3.79
C ARG A 7 8.67 -11.46 -4.48
N LEU A 8 8.35 -10.44 -3.67
CA LEU A 8 8.01 -9.10 -4.17
C LEU A 8 9.12 -8.07 -3.89
N THR A 9 9.72 -8.12 -2.69
CA THR A 9 10.77 -7.17 -2.32
C THR A 9 12.04 -7.48 -3.13
N PRO A 10 12.57 -6.52 -3.90
CA PRO A 10 13.85 -6.69 -4.57
C PRO A 10 14.94 -6.92 -3.51
N ASP A 11 15.88 -7.79 -3.82
CA ASP A 11 17.06 -7.99 -2.99
C ASP A 11 17.85 -6.67 -2.93
N PRO A 12 18.24 -6.16 -1.76
CA PRO A 12 19.00 -4.92 -1.64
C PRO A 12 20.43 -5.01 -2.22
N ALA A 13 20.82 -6.15 -2.79
CA ALA A 13 22.12 -6.32 -3.42
C ALA A 13 22.32 -5.39 -4.64
N ASP A 14 23.54 -4.86 -4.76
CA ASP A 14 24.01 -3.90 -5.78
C ASP A 14 24.17 -4.51 -7.19
N TYR A 15 23.19 -5.29 -7.66
CA TYR A 15 23.22 -5.84 -9.01
C TYR A 15 22.76 -4.80 -10.03
N SER A 16 23.56 -4.57 -11.08
CA SER A 16 23.19 -3.70 -12.19
C SER A 16 22.41 -4.42 -13.30
N LEU A 17 22.43 -5.76 -13.32
CA LEU A 17 21.82 -6.57 -14.37
C LEU A 17 21.45 -7.97 -13.88
N VAL A 18 20.30 -8.47 -14.31
CA VAL A 18 19.90 -9.89 -14.18
C VAL A 18 20.17 -10.61 -15.50
N LEU A 19 20.96 -11.69 -15.46
CA LEU A 19 21.36 -12.46 -16.64
C LEU A 19 20.65 -13.81 -16.70
N LEU A 20 19.86 -14.02 -17.75
CA LEU A 20 19.27 -15.33 -18.04
C LEU A 20 20.35 -16.32 -18.46
N GLN A 21 20.33 -17.51 -17.86
CA GLN A 21 21.26 -18.58 -18.20
C GLN A 21 20.61 -19.59 -19.15
N GLN A 22 21.39 -20.04 -20.14
CA GLN A 22 20.91 -20.96 -21.17
C GLN A 22 20.34 -22.24 -20.53
N GLY A 23 19.09 -22.57 -20.88
CA GLY A 23 18.42 -23.82 -20.49
C GLY A 23 17.90 -23.87 -19.06
N ARG A 24 17.92 -22.76 -18.31
CA ARG A 24 17.38 -22.70 -16.95
C ARG A 24 15.94 -22.20 -16.91
N VAL A 25 15.21 -22.62 -15.88
CA VAL A 25 13.83 -22.18 -15.63
C VAL A 25 13.83 -20.70 -15.24
N LEU A 26 12.93 -19.93 -15.86
CA LEU A 26 12.67 -18.55 -15.47
C LEU A 26 11.59 -18.53 -14.38
N VAL A 27 11.83 -17.78 -13.32
CA VAL A 27 10.83 -17.46 -12.30
C VAL A 27 10.47 -15.98 -12.37
N GLU A 28 9.24 -15.65 -11.99
CA GLU A 28 8.72 -14.29 -12.04
C GLU A 28 9.46 -13.34 -11.10
N SER A 29 10.04 -13.85 -10.00
CA SER A 29 10.84 -13.05 -9.07
C SER A 29 12.13 -12.50 -9.68
N ASP A 30 12.76 -13.21 -10.62
CA ASP A 30 13.93 -12.73 -11.37
C ASP A 30 13.53 -11.58 -12.31
N TRP A 31 12.41 -11.73 -13.02
CA TRP A 31 11.85 -10.69 -13.88
C TRP A 31 11.47 -9.44 -13.08
N ASN A 32 10.76 -9.62 -11.96
CA ASN A 32 10.36 -8.53 -11.08
C ASN A 32 11.59 -7.79 -10.52
N THR A 33 12.63 -8.53 -10.14
CA THR A 33 13.91 -7.96 -9.67
C THR A 33 14.57 -7.12 -10.77
N ALA A 34 14.70 -7.68 -11.99
CA ALA A 34 15.30 -6.97 -13.13
C ALA A 34 14.58 -5.64 -13.44
N MET A 35 13.24 -5.66 -13.46
CA MET A 35 12.43 -4.47 -13.71
C MET A 35 12.53 -3.45 -12.57
N SER A 36 12.55 -3.90 -11.32
CA SER A 36 12.71 -3.03 -10.16
C SER A 36 14.08 -2.33 -10.17
N THR A 37 15.15 -3.06 -10.48
CA THR A 37 16.51 -2.48 -10.62
C THR A 37 16.55 -1.41 -11.71
N LEU A 38 15.97 -1.68 -12.89
CA LEU A 38 15.95 -0.72 -13.99
C LEU A 38 15.16 0.55 -13.66
N ILE A 39 13.95 0.41 -13.10
CA ILE A 39 13.10 1.54 -12.71
C ILE A 39 13.77 2.33 -11.58
N GLY A 40 14.36 1.64 -10.59
CA GLY A 40 15.12 2.26 -9.52
C GLY A 40 16.26 3.12 -10.06
N ALA A 41 17.11 2.57 -10.93
CA ALA A 41 18.21 3.29 -11.56
C ALA A 41 17.74 4.52 -12.36
N GLN A 42 16.61 4.41 -13.09
CA GLN A 42 16.02 5.54 -13.81
C GLN A 42 15.55 6.65 -12.85
N ARG A 43 14.88 6.29 -11.75
CA ARG A 43 14.39 7.25 -10.75
C ARG A 43 15.55 7.92 -10.02
N THR A 44 16.56 7.16 -9.61
CA THR A 44 17.78 7.70 -9.01
C THR A 44 18.47 8.68 -9.95
N LEU A 45 18.65 8.33 -11.23
CA LEU A 45 19.22 9.26 -12.21
C LEU A 45 18.41 10.56 -12.34
N ALA A 46 17.09 10.47 -12.37
CA ALA A 46 16.23 11.65 -12.43
C ALA A 46 16.36 12.51 -11.16
N ALA A 47 16.39 11.88 -9.98
CA ALA A 47 16.58 12.58 -8.71
C ALA A 47 17.98 13.23 -8.58
N ASP A 48 19.03 12.58 -9.07
CA ASP A 48 20.39 13.12 -9.07
C ASP A 48 20.52 14.38 -9.96
N LEU A 49 19.76 14.44 -11.06
CA LEU A 49 19.77 15.56 -12.00
C LEU A 49 18.84 16.71 -11.59
N ILE A 50 17.64 16.40 -11.10
CA ILE A 50 16.58 17.38 -10.79
C ILE A 50 16.64 17.83 -9.33
N GLY A 51 17.12 16.97 -8.44
CA GLY A 51 16.96 17.10 -7.00
C GLY A 51 15.72 16.36 -6.47
N PRO A 52 15.32 16.62 -5.21
CA PRO A 52 14.23 15.90 -4.55
C PRO A 52 12.86 16.16 -5.17
N HIS A 53 12.69 17.29 -5.88
CA HIS A 53 11.51 17.57 -6.69
C HIS A 53 11.78 18.70 -7.70
N GLY A 54 11.00 18.77 -8.78
CA GLY A 54 11.05 19.85 -9.75
C GLY A 54 10.36 19.50 -11.08
N GLY A 55 10.09 20.50 -11.92
CA GLY A 55 9.47 20.29 -13.24
C GLY A 55 10.19 21.01 -14.38
N PRO A 56 9.99 20.61 -15.65
CA PRO A 56 10.54 21.34 -16.79
C PRO A 56 9.90 22.72 -16.88
N ALA A 57 10.69 23.78 -17.04
CA ALA A 57 10.18 25.16 -17.04
C ALA A 57 9.08 25.42 -18.09
N ASP A 58 9.22 24.85 -19.30
CA ASP A 58 8.25 25.05 -20.39
C ASP A 58 6.92 24.32 -20.17
N THR A 59 6.89 23.31 -19.30
CA THR A 59 5.71 22.47 -19.03
C THR A 59 5.54 22.22 -17.54
N LEU A 60 5.81 23.22 -16.71
CA LEU A 60 5.77 23.11 -15.26
C LEU A 60 4.32 22.83 -14.81
N GLY A 61 4.06 21.61 -14.36
CA GLY A 61 2.72 21.20 -13.94
C GLY A 61 2.44 21.43 -12.45
N PHE A 62 1.18 21.20 -12.07
CA PHE A 62 0.70 21.20 -10.70
C PHE A 62 0.79 22.54 -9.97
N HIS A 63 0.92 23.66 -10.70
CA HIS A 63 0.90 24.98 -10.08
C HIS A 63 -0.45 25.23 -9.40
N PRO A 64 -0.50 25.42 -8.07
CA PRO A 64 -1.76 25.68 -7.38
C PRO A 64 -2.06 27.18 -7.38
N ASP A 65 -3.19 27.56 -7.98
CA ASP A 65 -3.71 28.93 -8.00
C ASP A 65 -4.96 29.02 -7.11
N PRO A 66 -4.92 29.77 -5.99
CA PRO A 66 -6.11 30.01 -5.20
C PRO A 66 -7.20 30.73 -5.99
N ILE A 67 -8.41 30.19 -6.00
CA ILE A 67 -9.55 30.80 -6.67
C ILE A 67 -10.55 31.39 -5.68
N SER A 68 -11.08 32.58 -6.01
CA SER A 68 -12.11 33.26 -5.22
C SER A 68 -13.48 33.03 -5.87
N ASN A 69 -14.08 31.86 -5.62
CA ASN A 69 -15.38 31.45 -6.18
C ASN A 69 -16.50 31.36 -5.12
N GLY A 70 -16.30 32.00 -3.95
CA GLY A 70 -17.21 31.87 -2.81
C GLY A 70 -17.05 30.55 -2.03
N ARG A 71 -16.12 29.68 -2.45
CA ARG A 71 -15.62 28.51 -1.71
C ARG A 71 -14.08 28.61 -1.65
N ARG A 72 -13.45 27.97 -0.67
CA ARG A 72 -11.99 27.85 -0.61
C ARG A 72 -11.58 26.66 -1.49
N ASP A 73 -11.02 26.93 -2.67
CA ASP A 73 -10.58 25.91 -3.64
C ASP A 73 -9.34 26.42 -4.42
N LEU A 74 -8.67 25.53 -5.15
CA LEU A 74 -7.50 25.84 -5.99
C LEU A 74 -7.74 25.36 -7.43
N GLU A 75 -7.15 26.04 -8.40
CA GLU A 75 -6.92 25.53 -9.76
C GLU A 75 -5.51 24.94 -9.84
N LEU A 76 -5.38 23.77 -10.45
CA LEU A 76 -4.11 23.09 -10.68
C LEU A 76 -3.75 23.19 -12.16
N GLY A 77 -2.61 23.81 -12.47
CA GLY A 77 -2.12 23.92 -13.85
C GLY A 77 -1.62 22.59 -14.42
N ALA A 78 -1.97 22.27 -15.67
CA ALA A 78 -1.50 21.08 -16.35
C ALA A 78 0.01 21.10 -16.62
N GLY A 79 0.63 19.92 -16.74
CA GLY A 79 2.06 19.77 -17.02
C GLY A 79 2.71 18.61 -16.27
N VAL A 80 4.04 18.68 -16.16
CA VAL A 80 4.88 17.61 -15.62
C VAL A 80 5.58 18.09 -14.34
N TYR A 81 5.71 17.18 -13.38
CA TYR A 81 6.53 17.38 -12.20
C TYR A 81 7.22 16.07 -11.79
N TYR A 82 8.33 16.16 -11.09
CA TYR A 82 9.08 15.03 -10.57
C TYR A 82 9.15 15.12 -9.05
N VAL A 83 8.97 13.98 -8.37
CA VAL A 83 9.16 13.86 -6.91
C VAL A 83 10.01 12.62 -6.65
N ASP A 84 11.18 12.79 -6.05
CA ASP A 84 12.19 11.73 -5.82
C ASP A 84 12.45 10.90 -7.10
N GLY A 85 12.51 11.58 -8.26
CA GLY A 85 12.71 10.97 -9.58
C GLY A 85 11.48 10.31 -10.21
N ILE A 86 10.34 10.25 -9.51
CA ILE A 86 9.06 9.77 -10.03
C ILE A 86 8.42 10.87 -10.87
N ARG A 87 8.27 10.63 -12.18
CA ARG A 87 7.56 11.54 -13.09
C ARG A 87 6.05 11.41 -12.90
N VAL A 88 5.38 12.54 -12.65
CA VAL A 88 3.92 12.67 -12.64
C VAL A 88 3.48 13.71 -13.65
N GLU A 89 2.26 13.54 -14.15
CA GLU A 89 1.71 14.37 -15.21
C GLU A 89 0.23 14.65 -14.94
N LEU A 90 -0.13 15.92 -15.03
CA LEU A 90 -1.49 16.37 -15.20
C LEU A 90 -1.66 16.66 -16.71
N PRO A 91 -2.45 15.87 -17.46
CA PRO A 91 -2.50 15.95 -18.92
C PRO A 91 -2.78 17.36 -19.43
N LEU A 92 -2.01 17.79 -20.44
CA LEU A 92 -2.12 19.11 -21.04
C LEU A 92 -3.49 19.35 -21.70
N GLU A 93 -4.22 18.29 -22.06
CA GLU A 93 -5.57 18.39 -22.65
C GLU A 93 -6.63 18.87 -21.67
N LEU A 94 -6.37 18.83 -20.35
CA LEU A 94 -7.31 19.27 -19.33
C LEU A 94 -7.23 20.78 -19.04
N ASP A 95 -6.20 21.49 -19.56
CA ASP A 95 -5.82 22.89 -19.25
C ASP A 95 -5.64 23.18 -17.74
N LYS A 96 -6.70 23.04 -16.94
CA LYS A 96 -6.74 23.20 -15.49
C LYS A 96 -7.69 22.19 -14.84
N VAL A 97 -7.34 21.72 -13.64
CA VAL A 97 -8.22 20.87 -12.81
C VAL A 97 -8.49 21.55 -11.48
N HIS A 98 -9.75 21.59 -11.04
CA HIS A 98 -10.08 22.04 -9.70
C HIS A 98 -9.54 21.05 -8.67
N TRP A 99 -8.96 21.57 -7.58
CA TRP A 99 -8.42 20.73 -6.51
C TRP A 99 -9.48 19.80 -5.89
N SER A 100 -10.75 20.24 -5.85
CA SER A 100 -11.87 19.40 -5.42
C SER A 100 -12.35 18.35 -6.44
N GLU A 101 -11.85 18.38 -7.67
CA GLU A 101 -12.23 17.49 -8.78
C GLU A 101 -11.06 16.63 -9.29
N GLN A 102 -10.01 16.51 -8.48
CA GLN A 102 -8.85 15.68 -8.81
C GLN A 102 -9.25 14.22 -9.08
N PRO A 103 -8.57 13.53 -10.02
CA PRO A 103 -8.75 12.10 -10.20
C PRO A 103 -8.35 11.36 -8.92
N TYR A 104 -8.79 10.11 -8.73
CA TYR A 104 -8.40 9.29 -7.56
C TYR A 104 -8.73 9.93 -6.20
N PRO A 105 -10.02 10.21 -5.91
CA PRO A 105 -10.41 10.91 -4.69
C PRO A 105 -9.95 10.16 -3.43
N ILE A 106 -9.18 10.84 -2.58
CA ILE A 106 -8.61 10.31 -1.33
C ILE A 106 -9.45 10.60 -0.09
N ALA A 107 -10.70 10.99 -0.27
CA ALA A 107 -11.62 11.22 0.82
C ALA A 107 -13.01 10.79 0.40
N THR A 108 -13.74 10.23 1.36
CA THR A 108 -15.17 9.92 1.21
C THR A 108 -16.04 11.16 1.35
N GLU A 109 -15.49 12.23 1.94
CA GLU A 109 -16.10 13.54 2.10
C GLU A 109 -15.30 14.61 1.36
N ARG A 110 -15.92 15.76 1.07
CA ARG A 110 -15.24 16.87 0.41
C ARG A 110 -14.20 17.46 1.37
N LEU A 111 -12.94 17.47 0.95
CA LEU A 111 -11.88 18.12 1.71
C LEU A 111 -12.05 19.66 1.66
N GLU A 112 -11.77 20.32 2.77
CA GLU A 112 -11.70 21.78 2.87
C GLU A 112 -10.24 22.23 3.06
N LEU A 113 -9.88 23.37 2.45
CA LEU A 113 -8.56 23.94 2.68
C LEU A 113 -8.45 24.48 4.12
N PRO A 114 -7.32 24.21 4.82
CA PRO A 114 -7.09 24.75 6.15
C PRO A 114 -7.16 26.29 6.21
N ASP A 115 -7.35 26.84 7.41
CA ASP A 115 -7.05 28.26 7.63
C ASP A 115 -5.54 28.50 7.46
N PRO A 116 -5.11 29.60 6.81
CA PRO A 116 -3.70 29.98 6.77
C PRO A 116 -3.11 30.12 8.18
N PRO A 117 -1.81 29.82 8.38
CA PRO A 117 -0.85 29.38 7.37
C PRO A 117 -0.89 27.87 7.05
N TYR A 118 -0.80 27.53 5.76
CA TYR A 118 -0.72 26.13 5.29
C TYR A 118 0.17 25.97 4.06
N VAL A 119 0.60 24.73 3.80
CA VAL A 119 1.34 24.33 2.61
C VAL A 119 0.47 23.41 1.76
N VAL A 120 0.39 23.73 0.47
CA VAL A 120 -0.11 22.85 -0.58
C VAL A 120 1.06 22.02 -1.10
N TYR A 121 0.87 20.72 -1.22
CA TYR A 121 1.90 19.78 -1.61
C TYR A 121 1.37 18.67 -2.51
N LEU A 122 2.27 18.09 -3.31
CA LEU A 122 2.03 16.92 -4.13
C LEU A 122 2.39 15.66 -3.34
N ASP A 123 1.46 14.72 -3.25
CA ASP A 123 1.60 13.38 -2.68
C ASP A 123 1.60 12.37 -3.84
N VAL A 124 2.68 11.63 -4.01
CA VAL A 124 2.90 10.69 -5.12
C VAL A 124 3.18 9.31 -4.57
N TRP A 125 2.47 8.30 -5.06
CA TRP A 125 2.68 6.91 -4.67
C TRP A 125 2.38 5.97 -5.83
N GLU A 126 2.62 4.68 -5.63
CA GLU A 126 2.25 3.65 -6.61
C GLU A 126 1.20 2.71 -6.05
N ARG A 127 0.10 2.56 -6.79
CA ARG A 127 -0.91 1.55 -6.51
C ARG A 127 -0.68 0.28 -7.32
N HIS A 128 -1.27 -0.81 -6.85
CA HIS A 128 -1.36 -2.06 -7.58
C HIS A 128 -2.55 -2.04 -8.54
N VAL A 129 -2.37 -2.56 -9.75
CA VAL A 129 -3.42 -2.73 -10.75
C VAL A 129 -3.41 -4.17 -11.24
N SER A 130 -4.50 -4.88 -10.99
CA SER A 130 -4.78 -6.22 -11.49
C SER A 130 -5.88 -6.17 -12.54
N SER A 131 -6.27 -7.33 -13.07
CA SER A 131 -7.41 -7.42 -13.99
C SER A 131 -8.76 -7.03 -13.35
N LEU A 132 -8.83 -6.89 -12.03
CA LEU A 132 -10.03 -6.37 -11.35
C LEU A 132 -10.17 -4.85 -11.50
N GLU A 133 -9.06 -4.13 -11.66
CA GLU A 133 -9.03 -2.68 -11.88
C GLU A 133 -8.89 -2.31 -13.36
N ASP A 134 -8.29 -3.18 -14.18
CA ASP A 134 -8.17 -2.98 -15.62
C ASP A 134 -8.20 -4.32 -16.37
N ASP A 135 -9.37 -4.72 -16.87
CA ASP A 135 -9.54 -6.00 -17.58
C ASP A 135 -8.71 -6.06 -18.89
N ARG A 136 -8.28 -4.92 -19.44
CA ARG A 136 -7.49 -4.86 -20.68
C ARG A 136 -6.09 -5.47 -20.53
N ILE A 137 -5.59 -5.62 -19.29
CA ILE A 137 -4.28 -6.25 -19.05
C ILE A 137 -4.35 -7.78 -19.08
N ARG A 138 -5.55 -8.37 -19.10
CA ARG A 138 -5.75 -9.82 -19.17
C ARG A 138 -5.53 -10.31 -20.60
N GLU A 139 -4.83 -11.44 -20.74
CA GLU A 139 -4.70 -12.12 -22.03
C GLU A 139 -5.99 -12.91 -22.33
N VAL A 140 -6.75 -12.44 -23.31
CA VAL A 140 -8.04 -13.04 -23.70
C VAL A 140 -7.88 -14.47 -24.23
N ALA A 141 -6.74 -14.79 -24.84
CA ALA A 141 -6.48 -16.12 -25.40
C ALA A 141 -6.34 -17.22 -24.32
N LEU A 142 -6.05 -16.84 -23.07
CA LEU A 142 -5.90 -17.80 -21.96
C LEU A 142 -7.23 -18.15 -21.27
N GLY A 143 -8.33 -17.50 -21.65
CA GLY A 143 -9.67 -17.87 -21.19
C GLY A 143 -9.96 -17.56 -19.71
N GLY A 144 -9.32 -16.52 -19.14
CA GLY A 144 -9.65 -16.02 -17.80
C GLY A 144 -8.50 -15.84 -16.80
N PRO A 145 -7.44 -16.67 -16.77
CA PRO A 145 -6.32 -16.48 -15.85
C PRO A 145 -5.63 -15.13 -16.07
N ASP A 146 -5.23 -14.49 -14.97
CA ASP A 146 -4.32 -13.36 -15.02
C ASP A 146 -2.87 -13.86 -15.16
N THR A 147 -2.07 -13.14 -15.94
CA THR A 147 -0.66 -13.49 -16.18
C THR A 147 0.27 -12.58 -15.41
N THR A 148 -0.07 -11.30 -15.33
CA THR A 148 0.75 -10.25 -14.71
C THR A 148 -0.14 -9.13 -14.19
N SER A 149 0.38 -8.37 -13.23
CA SER A 149 -0.23 -7.13 -12.75
C SER A 149 0.68 -5.92 -13.03
N ARG A 150 0.25 -4.72 -12.68
CA ARG A 150 0.99 -3.47 -12.90
C ARG A 150 1.11 -2.66 -11.61
N ARG A 151 2.13 -1.78 -11.60
CA ARG A 151 2.20 -0.62 -10.69
C ARG A 151 1.73 0.59 -11.50
N GLN A 152 0.83 1.38 -10.94
CA GLN A 152 0.41 2.65 -11.53
C GLN A 152 0.81 3.78 -10.58
N VAL A 153 1.53 4.77 -11.10
CA VAL A 153 1.82 6.01 -10.37
C VAL A 153 0.52 6.80 -10.22
N ILE A 154 0.20 7.17 -8.99
CA ILE A 154 -0.94 7.99 -8.60
C ILE A 154 -0.41 9.24 -7.91
N TRP A 155 -1.16 10.31 -7.99
CA TRP A 155 -0.84 11.56 -7.32
C TRP A 155 -2.09 12.23 -6.76
N GLN A 156 -1.90 13.05 -5.73
CA GLN A 156 -2.87 14.02 -5.23
C GLN A 156 -2.15 15.29 -4.80
N VAL A 157 -2.76 16.43 -5.09
CA VAL A 157 -2.43 17.69 -4.42
C VAL A 157 -3.23 17.75 -3.12
N ARG A 158 -2.55 17.99 -2.01
CA ARG A 158 -3.10 18.03 -0.65
C ARG A 158 -2.68 19.32 0.04
N ALA A 159 -3.35 19.67 1.13
CA ALA A 159 -3.01 20.81 1.96
C ALA A 159 -2.84 20.37 3.42
N ALA A 160 -1.85 20.92 4.11
CA ALA A 160 -1.63 20.70 5.53
C ALA A 160 -1.24 22.02 6.21
N ALA A 161 -1.73 22.23 7.43
CA ALA A 161 -1.33 23.37 8.26
C ALA A 161 0.20 23.44 8.37
N TYR A 162 0.74 24.66 8.35
CA TYR A 162 2.18 24.89 8.41
C TYR A 162 2.42 26.11 9.30
N THR A 163 2.90 25.87 10.51
CA THR A 163 3.01 26.90 11.56
C THR A 163 4.45 27.40 11.77
N ASP A 164 5.40 26.86 11.01
CA ASP A 164 6.79 27.30 11.06
C ASP A 164 6.98 28.67 10.37
N GLU A 165 8.21 29.18 10.39
CA GLU A 165 8.54 30.44 9.71
C GLU A 165 8.17 30.41 8.22
N GLU A 166 7.69 31.56 7.71
CA GLU A 166 7.31 31.73 6.32
C GLU A 166 8.42 31.23 5.38
N PRO A 167 8.18 30.16 4.60
CA PRO A 167 9.23 29.54 3.82
C PRO A 167 9.50 30.34 2.54
N SER A 168 10.67 30.09 1.97
CA SER A 168 10.95 30.41 0.57
C SER A 168 11.40 29.13 -0.13
N CYS A 169 11.25 29.06 -1.45
CA CYS A 169 11.62 27.88 -2.23
C CYS A 169 13.04 27.36 -1.90
N GLY A 170 14.05 28.23 -1.78
CA GLY A 170 15.42 27.86 -1.42
C GLY A 170 15.69 27.61 0.06
N ARG A 171 14.70 27.74 0.95
CA ARG A 171 14.84 27.56 2.41
C ARG A 171 13.72 26.72 3.02
N PHE A 172 12.95 26.00 2.21
CA PHE A 172 11.90 25.13 2.73
C PHE A 172 12.55 23.95 3.48
N PRO A 173 12.13 23.62 4.73
CA PRO A 173 12.73 22.56 5.53
C PRO A 173 12.25 21.17 5.05
N LEU A 174 12.56 20.81 3.81
CA LEU A 174 11.96 19.68 3.08
C LEU A 174 12.04 18.37 3.86
N GLU A 175 13.22 18.00 4.35
CA GLU A 175 13.42 16.71 5.03
C GLU A 175 12.68 16.63 6.36
N THR A 176 12.75 17.68 7.19
CA THR A 176 12.01 17.73 8.46
C THR A 176 10.50 17.74 8.23
N TRP A 177 10.03 18.48 7.22
CA TRP A 177 8.62 18.53 6.85
C TRP A 177 8.11 17.18 6.32
N ARG A 178 8.88 16.51 5.43
CA ARG A 178 8.60 15.14 4.97
C ARG A 178 8.57 14.15 6.13
N ALA A 179 9.53 14.24 7.06
CA ALA A 179 9.56 13.41 8.25
C ALA A 179 8.32 13.62 9.13
N GLY A 180 7.85 14.87 9.29
CA GLY A 180 6.61 15.19 9.97
C GLY A 180 5.38 14.56 9.33
N LEU A 181 5.28 14.58 8.00
CA LEU A 181 4.19 13.91 7.27
C LEU A 181 4.23 12.38 7.39
N ARG A 182 5.43 11.79 7.38
CA ARG A 182 5.65 10.35 7.52
C ARG A 182 5.49 9.86 8.95
N GLY A 183 5.78 10.70 9.94
CA GLY A 183 5.80 10.30 11.35
C GLY A 183 6.87 9.24 11.63
N ASN A 184 6.78 8.59 12.79
CA ASN A 184 7.68 7.49 13.15
C ASN A 184 7.14 6.17 12.55
N PRO A 185 7.72 5.59 11.49
CA PRO A 185 7.15 4.40 10.87
C PRO A 185 7.15 3.21 11.83
N PRO A 186 6.13 2.34 11.80
CA PRO A 186 6.15 1.09 12.55
C PRO A 186 7.20 0.14 11.98
N LEU A 187 7.81 -0.67 12.84
CA LEU A 187 8.76 -1.69 12.40
C LEU A 187 8.25 -3.08 12.77
N LEU A 188 8.44 -4.06 11.88
CA LEU A 188 8.06 -5.45 12.11
C LEU A 188 9.28 -6.35 11.93
N ARG A 189 9.34 -7.44 12.69
CA ARG A 189 10.18 -8.60 12.39
C ARG A 189 9.37 -9.88 12.37
N ALA A 190 9.85 -10.87 11.63
CA ALA A 190 9.24 -12.18 11.54
C ALA A 190 10.25 -13.29 11.86
N ARG A 191 9.76 -14.40 12.41
CA ARG A 191 10.55 -15.62 12.61
C ARG A 191 9.66 -16.85 12.47
N THR A 192 10.28 -18.00 12.41
CA THR A 192 9.63 -19.26 12.72
C THR A 192 9.93 -19.68 14.15
N GLY A 193 8.90 -19.96 14.94
CA GLY A 193 9.01 -20.44 16.31
C GLY A 193 9.25 -21.96 16.40
N PRO A 194 9.71 -22.47 17.58
CA PRO A 194 9.76 -23.89 17.84
C PRO A 194 8.35 -24.51 17.82
N PRO A 195 8.23 -25.82 17.55
CA PRO A 195 6.92 -26.45 17.41
C PRO A 195 6.09 -26.35 18.68
N THR A 196 4.85 -25.86 18.55
CA THR A 196 3.85 -25.88 19.62
C THR A 196 3.10 -27.21 19.60
N SER A 197 2.66 -27.68 20.77
CA SER A 197 1.85 -28.89 20.89
C SER A 197 0.47 -28.65 20.26
N GLY A 198 0.26 -29.11 19.03
CA GLY A 198 -1.00 -28.93 18.31
C GLY A 198 -0.89 -29.00 16.78
N ASP A 199 0.32 -28.83 16.23
CA ASP A 199 0.55 -28.95 14.79
C ASP A 199 0.73 -30.43 14.40
N ASP A 200 0.04 -30.89 13.35
CA ASP A 200 0.10 -32.27 12.89
C ASP A 200 1.51 -32.57 12.31
N PRO A 201 2.34 -33.37 13.00
CA PRO A 201 3.74 -33.56 12.64
C PRO A 201 3.92 -34.36 11.34
N CYS A 202 2.84 -34.86 10.74
CA CYS A 202 2.89 -35.81 9.64
C CYS A 202 3.12 -35.17 8.26
N LEU A 203 3.04 -33.83 8.12
CA LEU A 203 3.10 -33.15 6.82
C LEU A 203 4.41 -32.39 6.54
N ALA A 204 5.18 -32.05 7.58
CA ALA A 204 6.46 -31.36 7.45
C ALA A 204 7.60 -32.22 7.98
N ALA A 205 8.84 -31.98 7.52
CA ALA A 205 10.00 -32.64 8.09
C ALA A 205 10.10 -32.32 9.61
N PRO A 206 10.53 -33.26 10.47
CA PRO A 206 10.53 -33.05 11.92
C PRO A 206 11.38 -31.85 12.40
N ASP A 207 12.35 -31.42 11.60
CA ASP A 207 13.26 -30.29 11.83
C ASP A 207 12.83 -29.00 11.11
N ALA A 208 11.77 -29.03 10.29
CA ALA A 208 11.28 -27.86 9.59
C ALA A 208 10.61 -26.88 10.56
N HIS A 209 11.06 -25.63 10.55
CA HIS A 209 10.49 -24.57 11.37
C HIS A 209 9.21 -23.98 10.74
N TYR A 210 9.22 -23.79 9.41
CA TYR A 210 8.03 -23.58 8.61
C TYR A 210 7.36 -24.92 8.29
N ARG A 211 6.06 -25.01 8.61
CA ARG A 211 5.31 -26.28 8.57
C ARG A 211 4.17 -26.30 7.53
N GLY A 212 4.17 -25.34 6.62
CA GLY A 212 3.26 -25.35 5.48
C GLY A 212 3.69 -26.35 4.41
N VAL A 213 2.74 -26.78 3.59
CA VAL A 213 2.95 -27.77 2.51
C VAL A 213 3.21 -27.13 1.14
N GLU A 214 3.14 -25.80 1.05
CA GLU A 214 3.31 -25.02 -0.17
C GLU A 214 4.26 -23.85 0.06
N ASN A 215 4.91 -23.38 -1.00
CA ASN A 215 5.62 -22.09 -0.94
C ASN A 215 4.56 -20.98 -0.90
N GLN A 216 4.77 -20.00 -0.02
CA GLN A 216 3.80 -18.94 0.22
C GLN A 216 4.51 -17.58 0.30
N LEU A 217 3.74 -16.51 0.09
CA LEU A 217 4.18 -15.13 0.33
C LEU A 217 3.18 -14.49 1.27
N TYR A 218 3.43 -14.66 2.56
CA TYR A 218 2.56 -14.09 3.58
C TYR A 218 2.58 -12.57 3.48
N ARG A 219 1.42 -11.94 3.67
CA ARG A 219 1.27 -10.49 3.81
C ARG A 219 0.66 -10.20 5.16
N VAL A 220 1.26 -9.26 5.89
CA VAL A 220 0.69 -8.65 7.11
C VAL A 220 0.35 -7.22 6.74
N GLU A 221 -0.90 -6.78 6.93
CA GLU A 221 -1.38 -5.46 6.53
C GLU A 221 -2.16 -4.80 7.66
N ILE A 222 -1.83 -3.54 7.97
CA ILE A 222 -2.59 -2.74 8.92
C ILE A 222 -4.00 -2.50 8.38
N ALA A 223 -4.99 -2.93 9.16
CA ALA A 223 -6.39 -2.98 8.75
C ALA A 223 -7.23 -1.89 9.42
N ALA A 224 -6.81 -1.42 10.59
CA ALA A 224 -7.39 -0.27 11.27
C ALA A 224 -6.34 0.35 12.20
N VAL A 225 -6.44 1.65 12.42
CA VAL A 225 -5.63 2.40 13.37
C VAL A 225 -6.56 2.89 14.48
N ALA A 226 -6.09 2.84 15.73
CA ALA A 226 -6.87 3.31 16.86
C ALA A 226 -7.25 4.79 16.68
N ASP A 227 -8.53 5.09 16.92
CA ASP A 227 -9.07 6.45 16.95
C ASP A 227 -9.40 6.77 18.41
N GLU A 228 -8.67 7.73 18.99
CA GLU A 228 -8.83 8.13 20.39
C GLU A 228 -10.22 8.72 20.69
N SER A 229 -10.93 9.19 19.67
CA SER A 229 -12.31 9.69 19.81
C SER A 229 -13.36 8.57 19.87
N VAL A 230 -12.98 7.34 19.54
CA VAL A 230 -13.87 6.18 19.48
C VAL A 230 -13.49 5.19 20.59
N GLU A 231 -14.36 5.07 21.60
CA GLU A 231 -14.15 4.13 22.71
C GLU A 231 -13.99 2.69 22.21
N GLY A 232 -12.94 2.01 22.66
CA GLY A 232 -12.65 0.64 22.27
C GLY A 232 -11.99 0.47 20.91
N SER A 233 -11.71 1.56 20.18
CA SER A 233 -10.94 1.51 18.94
C SER A 233 -9.53 0.99 19.20
N VAL A 234 -9.05 0.10 18.32
CA VAL A 234 -7.72 -0.51 18.43
C VAL A 234 -7.03 -0.50 17.08
N THR A 235 -5.70 -0.38 17.11
CA THR A 235 -4.87 -0.70 15.96
C THR A 235 -4.91 -2.21 15.75
N SER A 236 -5.17 -2.64 14.52
CA SER A 236 -5.30 -4.05 14.17
C SER A 236 -4.76 -4.31 12.77
N PHE A 237 -4.44 -5.57 12.49
CA PHE A 237 -3.93 -6.01 11.20
C PHE A 237 -4.64 -7.27 10.70
N VAL A 238 -4.66 -7.45 9.39
CA VAL A 238 -5.07 -8.68 8.72
C VAL A 238 -3.86 -9.34 8.08
N TRP A 239 -3.98 -10.61 7.73
CA TRP A 239 -2.92 -11.28 6.99
C TRP A 239 -3.48 -12.24 5.93
N SER A 240 -2.65 -12.55 4.94
CA SER A 240 -2.97 -13.49 3.85
C SER A 240 -1.77 -14.36 3.53
N ARG A 241 -1.99 -15.63 3.19
CA ARG A 241 -0.92 -16.57 2.76
C ARG A 241 -0.38 -16.24 1.37
N GLU A 242 -1.24 -15.75 0.49
CA GLU A 242 -0.98 -15.49 -0.93
C GLU A 242 -0.94 -13.98 -1.23
N ASN A 243 -0.38 -13.19 -0.32
CA ASN A 243 -0.20 -11.74 -0.46
C ASN A 243 -1.47 -10.97 -0.90
N GLY A 244 -2.62 -11.39 -0.35
CA GLY A 244 -3.92 -10.77 -0.62
C GLY A 244 -4.37 -10.91 -2.08
N SER A 245 -3.90 -11.94 -2.79
CA SER A 245 -4.22 -12.19 -4.20
C SER A 245 -5.60 -12.80 -4.44
N VAL A 246 -6.19 -13.44 -3.42
CA VAL A 246 -7.53 -14.03 -3.50
C VAL A 246 -8.57 -12.94 -3.38
N ALA A 247 -9.09 -12.55 -4.53
CA ALA A 247 -10.05 -11.49 -4.70
C ALA A 247 -11.00 -11.79 -5.86
N ALA A 248 -12.22 -11.25 -5.80
CA ALA A 248 -13.20 -11.33 -6.87
C ALA A 248 -13.94 -10.00 -7.03
N ALA A 249 -14.40 -9.71 -8.25
CA ALA A 249 -15.22 -8.53 -8.51
C ALA A 249 -16.56 -8.70 -7.78
N TRP A 250 -16.98 -7.68 -7.03
CA TRP A 250 -18.27 -7.64 -6.36
C TRP A 250 -19.29 -7.04 -7.33
N THR A 251 -20.30 -7.81 -7.71
CA THR A 251 -21.24 -7.46 -8.80
C THR A 251 -22.66 -7.19 -8.33
N GLY A 252 -22.98 -7.52 -7.08
CA GLY A 252 -24.28 -7.25 -6.50
C GLY A 252 -24.44 -7.85 -5.10
N THR A 253 -25.49 -7.43 -4.43
CA THR A 253 -25.87 -7.92 -3.09
C THR A 253 -27.36 -8.19 -3.05
N LEU A 254 -27.75 -9.37 -2.55
CA LEU A 254 -29.14 -9.74 -2.34
C LEU A 254 -29.30 -10.31 -0.93
N GLY A 255 -29.78 -9.47 0.00
CA GLY A 255 -29.82 -9.82 1.42
C GLY A 255 -28.41 -10.08 1.96
N ASN A 256 -28.19 -11.27 2.52
CA ASN A 256 -26.87 -11.68 3.02
C ASN A 256 -26.01 -12.42 1.98
N ARG A 257 -26.30 -12.26 0.68
CA ARG A 257 -25.57 -12.94 -0.39
C ARG A 257 -24.90 -11.94 -1.31
N LEU A 258 -23.58 -12.06 -1.44
CA LEU A 258 -22.76 -11.29 -2.37
C LEU A 258 -22.61 -12.07 -3.67
N HIS A 259 -22.94 -11.44 -4.78
CA HIS A 259 -22.68 -11.95 -6.12
C HIS A 259 -21.27 -11.52 -6.53
N VAL A 260 -20.42 -12.48 -6.86
CA VAL A 260 -19.03 -12.22 -7.27
C VAL A 260 -18.70 -12.80 -8.64
N ALA A 261 -17.73 -12.20 -9.32
CA ALA A 261 -17.21 -12.68 -10.60
C ALA A 261 -15.67 -12.79 -10.55
N GLY A 262 -15.13 -13.71 -11.36
CA GLY A 262 -13.68 -13.91 -11.46
C GLY A 262 -13.05 -14.65 -10.28
N VAL A 263 -13.82 -15.46 -9.54
CA VAL A 263 -13.29 -16.32 -8.47
C VAL A 263 -12.28 -17.30 -9.08
N LYS A 264 -11.01 -17.19 -8.66
CA LYS A 264 -9.96 -18.15 -9.03
C LYS A 264 -10.18 -19.45 -8.26
N ASP A 265 -10.07 -20.58 -8.96
CA ASP A 265 -10.11 -22.00 -8.50
C ASP A 265 -10.94 -22.29 -7.23
N ALA A 266 -12.00 -23.11 -7.38
CA ALA A 266 -12.86 -23.55 -6.29
C ALA A 266 -12.13 -24.19 -5.08
N LYS A 267 -10.89 -24.65 -5.24
CA LYS A 267 -10.08 -25.23 -4.14
C LYS A 267 -9.26 -24.22 -3.34
N ARG A 268 -8.93 -23.06 -3.91
CA ARG A 268 -8.05 -22.04 -3.28
C ARG A 268 -8.68 -20.64 -3.21
N GLY A 269 -9.92 -20.50 -3.67
CA GLY A 269 -10.73 -19.28 -3.58
C GLY A 269 -11.34 -19.05 -2.19
N PHE A 270 -12.64 -18.80 -2.13
CA PHE A 270 -13.33 -18.52 -0.87
C PHE A 270 -13.84 -19.81 -0.22
N VAL A 271 -13.76 -19.90 1.11
CA VAL A 271 -14.34 -20.99 1.90
C VAL A 271 -15.13 -20.46 3.09
N VAL A 272 -16.01 -21.30 3.63
CA VAL A 272 -16.81 -20.96 4.81
C VAL A 272 -15.88 -20.67 5.99
N GLY A 273 -16.20 -19.60 6.72
CA GLY A 273 -15.42 -19.14 7.88
C GLY A 273 -14.29 -18.16 7.53
N ASP A 274 -14.02 -17.92 6.25
CA ASP A 274 -13.13 -16.83 5.83
C ASP A 274 -13.66 -15.48 6.27
N TRP A 275 -12.73 -14.60 6.61
CA TRP A 275 -13.01 -13.18 6.67
C TRP A 275 -12.80 -12.60 5.29
N VAL A 276 -13.75 -11.78 4.85
CA VAL A 276 -13.63 -11.02 3.62
C VAL A 276 -13.76 -9.53 3.86
N GLU A 277 -13.12 -8.74 3.02
CA GLU A 277 -13.25 -7.28 3.02
C GLU A 277 -13.91 -6.81 1.72
N LEU A 278 -14.95 -6.00 1.87
CA LEU A 278 -15.67 -5.32 0.81
C LEU A 278 -15.04 -3.95 0.61
N THR A 279 -14.42 -3.74 -0.55
CA THR A 279 -13.68 -2.50 -0.85
C THR A 279 -13.85 -2.07 -2.31
N TRP A 280 -13.44 -0.84 -2.62
CA TRP A 280 -13.48 -0.21 -3.93
C TRP A 280 -12.44 0.91 -4.00
N ASP A 281 -12.24 1.47 -5.19
CA ASP A 281 -11.18 2.42 -5.50
C ASP A 281 -11.09 3.60 -4.50
N THR A 282 -12.19 4.29 -4.20
CA THR A 282 -12.19 5.45 -3.29
C THR A 282 -11.71 5.10 -1.88
N LEU A 283 -12.06 3.93 -1.34
CA LEU A 283 -11.57 3.52 -0.02
C LEU A 283 -10.08 3.21 -0.06
N GLU A 284 -9.63 2.50 -1.10
CA GLU A 284 -8.22 2.16 -1.30
C GLU A 284 -7.35 3.41 -1.46
N TYR A 285 -7.81 4.43 -2.20
CA TYR A 285 -7.09 5.70 -2.36
C TYR A 285 -7.08 6.52 -1.07
N ALA A 286 -8.19 6.54 -0.34
CA ALA A 286 -8.29 7.28 0.91
C ALA A 286 -7.51 6.66 2.07
N GLY A 287 -6.96 5.45 1.90
CA GLY A 287 -6.36 4.69 3.00
C GLY A 287 -7.40 4.37 4.07
N VAL A 288 -8.65 4.08 3.66
CA VAL A 288 -9.74 3.71 4.56
C VAL A 288 -10.02 2.24 4.39
N ALA A 289 -10.18 1.53 5.50
CA ALA A 289 -10.46 0.11 5.48
C ALA A 289 -11.86 -0.18 4.90
N GLY A 290 -11.96 -1.29 4.17
CA GLY A 290 -13.25 -1.79 3.69
C GLY A 290 -14.10 -2.35 4.83
N THR A 291 -15.35 -2.71 4.51
CA THR A 291 -16.19 -3.44 5.46
C THR A 291 -15.73 -4.90 5.52
N ARG A 292 -15.29 -5.35 6.70
CA ARG A 292 -14.96 -6.75 6.93
C ARG A 292 -16.18 -7.50 7.41
N VAL A 293 -16.36 -8.72 6.91
CA VAL A 293 -17.48 -9.59 7.27
C VAL A 293 -17.09 -11.06 7.09
N LYS A 294 -17.62 -11.94 7.92
CA LYS A 294 -17.32 -13.37 7.87
C LYS A 294 -18.24 -14.11 6.89
N LEU A 295 -17.70 -15.07 6.15
CA LEU A 295 -18.47 -15.95 5.28
C LEU A 295 -19.13 -17.09 6.07
N SER A 296 -20.43 -17.27 5.87
CA SER A 296 -21.23 -18.38 6.41
C SER A 296 -21.57 -19.44 5.35
N GLY A 297 -21.40 -19.14 4.07
CA GLY A 297 -21.65 -20.06 2.96
C GLY A 297 -20.90 -19.65 1.69
N VAL A 298 -20.52 -20.63 0.86
CA VAL A 298 -19.92 -20.40 -0.46
C VAL A 298 -20.55 -21.37 -1.45
N ASP A 299 -21.12 -20.84 -2.52
CA ASP A 299 -21.70 -21.61 -3.62
C ASP A 299 -21.31 -20.97 -4.96
N GLY A 300 -20.16 -21.42 -5.50
CA GLY A 300 -19.58 -20.88 -6.74
C GLY A 300 -19.36 -19.36 -6.66
N ASN A 301 -20.17 -18.62 -7.42
CA ASN A 301 -20.12 -17.16 -7.53
C ASN A 301 -21.00 -16.44 -6.48
N LEU A 302 -21.52 -17.17 -5.51
CA LEU A 302 -22.38 -16.64 -4.46
C LEU A 302 -21.72 -16.84 -3.09
N LEU A 303 -21.39 -15.74 -2.42
CA LEU A 303 -20.81 -15.75 -1.08
C LEU A 303 -21.88 -15.33 -0.08
N THR A 304 -22.23 -16.21 0.84
CA THR A 304 -23.17 -15.89 1.93
C THR A 304 -22.39 -15.34 3.11
N ILE A 305 -22.72 -14.13 3.54
CA ILE A 305 -22.10 -13.45 4.68
C ILE A 305 -22.91 -13.66 5.96
N ASP A 306 -22.27 -13.48 7.11
CA ASP A 306 -22.92 -13.29 8.41
C ASP A 306 -22.97 -11.78 8.76
N PRO A 307 -24.10 -11.11 8.53
CA PRO A 307 -24.24 -9.66 8.77
C PRO A 307 -23.92 -9.23 10.20
N THR A 308 -24.05 -10.11 11.19
CA THR A 308 -23.79 -9.78 12.59
C THR A 308 -22.31 -9.56 12.89
N THR A 309 -21.44 -10.01 11.98
CA THR A 309 -19.98 -9.86 12.06
C THR A 309 -19.46 -8.66 11.28
N ALA A 310 -20.33 -7.92 10.60
CA ALA A 310 -19.93 -6.83 9.74
C ALA A 310 -19.38 -5.64 10.54
N THR A 311 -18.23 -5.12 10.12
CA THR A 311 -17.59 -3.95 10.74
C THR A 311 -18.12 -2.62 10.22
N GLY A 312 -19.05 -2.66 9.27
CA GLY A 312 -19.52 -1.51 8.51
C GLY A 312 -20.69 -1.88 7.57
N PRO A 313 -21.12 -0.94 6.71
CA PRO A 313 -22.26 -1.15 5.82
C PRO A 313 -22.04 -2.26 4.79
N ILE A 314 -22.95 -3.22 4.74
CA ILE A 314 -22.95 -4.35 3.78
C ILE A 314 -23.97 -4.20 2.65
N GLU A 315 -24.91 -3.26 2.77
CA GLU A 315 -25.97 -3.00 1.77
C GLU A 315 -25.53 -2.00 0.68
N THR A 316 -24.24 -1.67 0.62
CA THR A 316 -23.67 -0.81 -0.41
C THR A 316 -23.90 -1.42 -1.79
N ASP A 317 -24.41 -0.63 -2.74
CA ASP A 317 -24.54 -1.07 -4.14
C ASP A 317 -23.16 -1.03 -4.84
N PRO A 318 -22.57 -2.18 -5.20
CA PRO A 318 -21.29 -2.21 -5.90
C PRO A 318 -21.34 -1.59 -7.31
N ALA A 319 -22.51 -1.47 -7.94
CA ALA A 319 -22.62 -0.85 -9.26
C ALA A 319 -22.29 0.65 -9.25
N GLU A 320 -22.46 1.31 -8.11
CA GLU A 320 -22.11 2.72 -7.89
C GLU A 320 -20.66 2.91 -7.40
N ARG A 321 -19.90 1.82 -7.24
CA ARG A 321 -18.56 1.82 -6.65
C ARG A 321 -17.54 1.29 -7.66
N PRO A 322 -16.69 2.16 -8.24
CA PRO A 322 -15.68 1.74 -9.21
C PRO A 322 -14.79 0.61 -8.68
N HIS A 323 -14.69 -0.46 -9.45
CA HIS A 323 -13.90 -1.66 -9.14
C HIS A 323 -14.22 -2.26 -7.76
N ALA A 324 -15.48 -2.28 -7.36
CA ALA A 324 -15.94 -2.97 -6.17
C ALA A 324 -15.47 -4.43 -6.16
N LYS A 325 -14.89 -4.88 -5.05
CA LYS A 325 -14.29 -6.22 -4.93
C LYS A 325 -14.44 -6.78 -3.52
N VAL A 326 -14.43 -8.10 -3.46
CA VAL A 326 -14.36 -8.89 -2.22
C VAL A 326 -12.95 -9.46 -2.09
N ARG A 327 -12.26 -9.19 -0.98
CA ARG A 327 -10.92 -9.74 -0.69
C ARG A 327 -10.98 -10.79 0.40
N ARG A 328 -10.25 -11.90 0.27
CA ARG A 328 -10.09 -12.86 1.36
C ARG A 328 -8.94 -12.46 2.30
N TRP A 329 -9.14 -12.72 3.58
CA TRP A 329 -8.14 -12.65 4.64
C TRP A 329 -8.11 -13.94 5.47
N ASP A 330 -6.92 -14.34 5.91
CA ASP A 330 -6.65 -15.69 6.43
C ASP A 330 -6.62 -15.79 7.96
N GLN A 331 -6.72 -14.67 8.68
CA GLN A 331 -6.77 -14.68 10.14
C GLN A 331 -7.92 -15.54 10.68
N ARG A 332 -7.65 -16.15 11.82
CA ARG A 332 -8.58 -16.99 12.58
C ARG A 332 -8.48 -16.63 14.07
N GLU A 333 -9.59 -16.76 14.78
CA GLU A 333 -9.64 -16.52 16.23
C GLU A 333 -8.66 -17.46 16.94
N ARG A 334 -7.76 -16.89 17.74
CA ARG A 334 -6.81 -17.65 18.58
C ARG A 334 -6.60 -16.95 19.91
N LYS A 335 -6.38 -17.73 20.97
CA LYS A 335 -6.12 -17.18 22.32
C LYS A 335 -4.93 -16.21 22.35
N ALA A 336 -3.88 -16.48 21.58
CA ALA A 336 -2.68 -15.64 21.50
C ALA A 336 -2.76 -14.53 20.43
N ALA A 337 -3.82 -14.50 19.63
CA ALA A 337 -4.05 -13.52 18.57
C ALA A 337 -5.57 -13.27 18.46
N PRO A 338 -6.17 -12.60 19.46
CA PRO A 338 -7.61 -12.37 19.48
C PRO A 338 -8.03 -11.47 18.33
N LEU A 339 -9.20 -11.73 17.75
CA LEU A 339 -9.75 -10.85 16.73
C LEU A 339 -10.58 -9.73 17.37
N VAL A 340 -10.45 -8.54 16.81
CA VAL A 340 -11.33 -7.39 17.01
C VAL A 340 -11.79 -6.98 15.62
N ASP A 341 -13.11 -6.99 15.38
CA ASP A 341 -13.68 -6.58 14.10
C ASP A 341 -13.09 -7.32 12.90
N GLY A 342 -12.91 -8.63 13.07
CA GLY A 342 -12.38 -9.54 12.05
C GLY A 342 -10.89 -9.37 11.74
N ALA A 343 -10.16 -8.54 12.48
CA ALA A 343 -8.71 -8.32 12.35
C ALA A 343 -7.99 -8.69 13.65
N VAL A 344 -6.70 -9.03 13.57
CA VAL A 344 -5.89 -9.37 14.74
C VAL A 344 -5.51 -8.08 15.46
N LYS A 345 -5.79 -7.98 16.76
CA LYS A 345 -5.37 -6.83 17.57
C LYS A 345 -3.84 -6.71 17.54
N LEU A 346 -3.34 -5.52 17.18
CA LEU A 346 -1.92 -5.23 17.19
C LEU A 346 -1.44 -5.03 18.62
N VAL A 347 -0.32 -5.68 18.95
CA VAL A 347 0.40 -5.48 20.21
C VAL A 347 1.87 -5.28 19.85
N GLU A 348 2.44 -4.20 20.37
CA GLU A 348 3.87 -3.94 20.23
C GLU A 348 4.67 -4.68 21.31
N GLY A 349 5.92 -4.97 21.00
CA GLY A 349 6.79 -5.77 21.84
C GLY A 349 8.27 -5.57 21.55
N ILE A 350 9.09 -6.09 22.46
CA ILE A 350 10.55 -6.11 22.33
C ILE A 350 11.10 -7.38 22.98
N GLY A 351 12.23 -7.87 22.48
CA GLY A 351 12.82 -9.13 22.93
C GLY A 351 11.83 -10.29 22.73
N ASP A 352 11.54 -11.02 23.80
CA ASP A 352 10.64 -12.18 23.79
C ASP A 352 9.16 -11.85 24.04
N ASN A 353 8.82 -10.57 24.27
CA ASN A 353 7.44 -10.16 24.58
C ASN A 353 6.73 -9.60 23.35
N GLY A 354 5.46 -9.93 23.13
CA GLY A 354 4.67 -9.36 22.03
C GLY A 354 4.83 -10.06 20.68
N TRP A 355 5.29 -11.32 20.68
CA TRP A 355 5.20 -12.18 19.50
C TRP A 355 3.74 -12.62 19.26
N ILE A 356 3.29 -12.48 18.01
CA ILE A 356 1.93 -12.80 17.58
C ILE A 356 2.01 -13.94 16.56
N PRO A 357 1.42 -15.12 16.84
CA PRO A 357 1.47 -16.25 15.92
C PRO A 357 0.50 -16.07 14.75
N LEU A 358 0.98 -16.26 13.52
CA LEU A 358 0.15 -16.26 12.30
C LEU A 358 -0.37 -17.65 11.99
N GLU A 359 0.51 -18.60 11.66
CA GLU A 359 0.26 -20.05 11.45
C GLU A 359 1.54 -20.76 11.00
N ASN A 360 1.52 -22.10 10.92
CA ASN A 360 2.61 -22.90 10.34
C ASN A 360 3.99 -22.61 10.95
N GLY A 361 4.02 -22.22 12.23
CA GLY A 361 5.23 -21.80 12.95
C GLY A 361 5.64 -20.35 12.74
N ILE A 362 5.03 -19.60 11.83
CA ILE A 362 5.37 -18.19 11.59
C ILE A 362 4.79 -17.32 12.71
N GLU A 363 5.65 -16.48 13.28
CA GLU A 363 5.32 -15.46 14.27
C GLU A 363 5.87 -14.10 13.81
N ILE A 364 5.18 -13.02 14.19
CA ILE A 364 5.62 -11.65 13.94
C ILE A 364 5.68 -10.86 15.24
N GLN A 365 6.43 -9.78 15.25
CA GLN A 365 6.48 -8.83 16.35
C GLN A 365 6.60 -7.42 15.80
N PHE A 366 5.70 -6.54 16.23
CA PHE A 366 5.81 -5.10 16.00
C PHE A 366 6.70 -4.51 17.09
N LEU A 367 7.66 -3.65 16.71
CA LEU A 367 8.55 -3.02 17.66
C LEU A 367 7.77 -2.11 18.62
N ALA A 368 8.08 -2.17 19.90
CA ALA A 368 7.63 -1.20 20.89
C ALA A 368 8.28 0.16 20.66
N ALA A 369 7.44 1.20 20.55
CA ALA A 369 7.93 2.57 20.46
C ALA A 369 8.68 3.00 21.73
N ASP A 370 9.72 3.81 21.56
CA ASP A 370 10.36 4.51 22.68
C ASP A 370 9.37 5.48 23.35
N PRO A 371 9.51 5.77 24.65
CA PRO A 371 8.65 6.72 25.35
C PRO A 371 8.63 8.09 24.65
N GLY A 372 7.44 8.53 24.23
CA GLY A 372 7.24 9.81 23.52
C GLY A 372 7.49 9.77 22.01
N GLY A 373 7.84 8.61 21.45
CA GLY A 373 8.06 8.40 20.02
C GLY A 373 7.07 7.40 19.41
N ALA A 374 5.77 7.52 19.70
CA ALA A 374 4.76 6.58 19.23
C ALA A 374 4.83 6.33 17.71
N HIS A 375 4.69 5.07 17.30
CA HIS A 375 4.66 4.71 15.90
C HIS A 375 3.40 5.26 15.20
N THR A 376 3.58 5.76 13.99
CA THR A 376 2.52 6.27 13.11
C THR A 376 2.09 5.17 12.15
N TYR A 377 1.12 4.36 12.58
CA TYR A 377 0.50 3.33 11.74
C TYR A 377 -0.43 3.97 10.70
N ARG A 378 -0.43 3.44 9.48
CA ARG A 378 -1.41 3.79 8.44
C ARG A 378 -2.10 2.55 7.93
N VAL A 379 -3.40 2.66 7.66
CA VAL A 379 -4.14 1.58 6.99
C VAL A 379 -3.49 1.29 5.64
N GLY A 380 -3.31 0.01 5.34
CA GLY A 380 -2.65 -0.44 4.12
C GLY A 380 -1.14 -0.60 4.21
N ASP A 381 -0.48 -0.09 5.28
CA ASP A 381 0.93 -0.41 5.56
C ASP A 381 1.09 -1.92 5.64
N TYR A 382 2.10 -2.47 4.95
CA TYR A 382 2.25 -3.91 4.87
C TYR A 382 3.69 -4.42 4.85
N TRP A 383 3.83 -5.68 5.26
CA TRP A 383 5.04 -6.48 5.17
C TRP A 383 4.75 -7.76 4.41
N THR A 384 5.77 -8.30 3.75
CA THR A 384 5.69 -9.58 3.05
C THR A 384 6.76 -10.55 3.55
N ILE A 385 6.37 -11.79 3.83
CA ILE A 385 7.23 -12.83 4.41
C ILE A 385 7.20 -14.05 3.48
N PRO A 386 8.21 -14.24 2.61
CA PRO A 386 8.31 -15.44 1.79
C PRO A 386 8.59 -16.66 2.65
N ALA A 387 7.80 -17.73 2.50
CA ALA A 387 8.01 -19.02 3.16
C ALA A 387 8.35 -20.09 2.12
N ARG A 388 9.29 -20.99 2.46
CA ARG A 388 9.78 -22.04 1.54
C ARG A 388 9.75 -23.40 2.20
N VAL A 389 9.06 -24.34 1.55
CA VAL A 389 9.00 -25.74 1.99
C VAL A 389 10.37 -26.39 1.93
N ALA A 390 11.12 -26.12 0.86
CA ALA A 390 12.41 -26.76 0.61
C ALA A 390 13.48 -26.41 1.67
N THR A 391 13.42 -25.22 2.26
CA THR A 391 14.31 -24.83 3.38
C THR A 391 13.68 -25.08 4.74
N GLY A 392 12.37 -25.35 4.78
CA GLY A 392 11.63 -25.46 6.03
C GLY A 392 11.66 -24.16 6.85
N ASP A 393 11.74 -23.00 6.20
CA ASP A 393 11.88 -21.70 6.88
C ASP A 393 11.32 -20.53 6.04
N ILE A 394 11.30 -19.33 6.63
CA ILE A 394 11.01 -18.06 5.99
C ILE A 394 12.29 -17.37 5.49
N ILE A 395 12.14 -16.49 4.51
CA ILE A 395 13.20 -15.58 4.05
C ILE A 395 12.97 -14.24 4.75
N TRP A 396 13.83 -13.89 5.70
CA TRP A 396 13.75 -12.65 6.46
C TRP A 396 15.15 -12.06 6.68
N PRO A 397 15.33 -10.72 6.67
CA PRO A 397 16.62 -10.10 6.98
C PRO A 397 17.02 -10.32 8.44
N HIS A 398 18.32 -10.43 8.66
CA HIS A 398 18.91 -10.62 9.98
C HIS A 398 19.90 -9.51 10.28
N ASP A 399 20.07 -9.21 11.58
CA ASP A 399 21.03 -8.23 12.05
C ASP A 399 22.46 -8.68 11.73
N ALA A 400 23.45 -7.83 12.05
CA ALA A 400 24.86 -8.11 11.77
C ALA A 400 25.39 -9.40 12.44
N ASP A 401 24.66 -9.96 13.42
CA ASP A 401 24.97 -11.25 14.05
C ASP A 401 24.58 -12.47 13.18
N GLY A 402 23.83 -12.25 12.10
CA GLY A 402 23.33 -13.27 11.18
C GLY A 402 22.30 -14.22 11.79
N LYS A 403 21.73 -13.90 12.95
CA LYS A 403 20.84 -14.77 13.73
C LYS A 403 19.59 -14.09 14.25
N THR A 404 19.67 -12.82 14.60
CA THR A 404 18.55 -12.06 15.12
C THR A 404 17.73 -11.50 13.95
N PRO A 405 16.44 -11.83 13.82
CA PRO A 405 15.61 -11.24 12.77
C PRO A 405 15.51 -9.73 12.92
N SER A 406 15.84 -9.00 11.85
CA SER A 406 15.84 -7.54 11.84
C SER A 406 14.43 -6.99 11.84
N TYR A 407 14.28 -5.84 12.50
CA TYR A 407 13.10 -4.99 12.35
C TYR A 407 13.19 -4.21 11.04
N VAL A 408 12.13 -4.25 10.24
CA VAL A 408 12.06 -3.54 8.94
C VAL A 408 10.81 -2.67 8.85
N PRO A 409 10.89 -1.51 8.18
CA PRO A 409 9.71 -0.66 7.91
C PRO A 409 8.73 -1.36 6.96
N PRO A 410 7.50 -0.84 6.80
CA PRO A 410 6.56 -1.37 5.82
C PRO A 410 7.18 -1.38 4.41
N HIS A 411 6.90 -2.43 3.63
CA HIS A 411 7.30 -2.54 2.23
C HIS A 411 6.41 -1.70 1.28
N GLY A 412 5.49 -0.92 1.84
CA GLY A 412 4.57 -0.04 1.14
C GLY A 412 3.28 0.17 1.94
N VAL A 413 2.40 1.07 1.52
CA VAL A 413 2.52 1.94 0.32
C VAL A 413 3.52 3.07 0.58
N GLU A 414 4.46 3.30 -0.33
CA GLU A 414 5.47 4.35 -0.18
C GLU A 414 4.97 5.66 -0.80
N HIS A 415 5.01 6.74 -0.01
CA HIS A 415 4.57 8.08 -0.40
C HIS A 415 5.75 9.06 -0.51
N HIS A 416 5.74 9.83 -1.58
CA HIS A 416 6.72 10.85 -1.92
C HIS A 416 6.05 12.22 -1.96
N TYR A 417 6.64 13.20 -1.27
CA TYR A 417 6.00 14.50 -1.07
C TYR A 417 6.82 15.64 -1.66
N ALA A 418 6.19 16.58 -2.36
CA ALA A 418 6.82 17.82 -2.81
C ALA A 418 5.99 19.04 -2.45
N PRO A 419 6.55 20.06 -1.78
CA PRO A 419 5.86 21.32 -1.56
C PRO A 419 5.62 22.04 -2.89
N LEU A 420 4.44 22.66 -3.05
CA LEU A 420 4.05 23.39 -4.25
C LEU A 420 3.81 24.87 -3.96
N LEU A 421 3.05 25.17 -2.90
CA LEU A 421 2.66 26.54 -2.55
C LEU A 421 2.55 26.70 -1.03
N PHE A 422 3.10 27.79 -0.52
CA PHE A 422 2.79 28.27 0.83
C PHE A 422 1.69 29.34 0.76
N VAL A 423 0.70 29.24 1.64
CA VAL A 423 -0.38 30.22 1.80
C VAL A 423 -0.36 30.73 3.24
N GLY A 424 0.04 31.99 3.42
CA GLY A 424 -0.01 32.72 4.69
C GLY A 424 -1.26 33.60 4.82
N GLU A 425 -1.37 34.36 5.91
CA GLU A 425 -2.54 35.21 6.22
C GLU A 425 -2.77 36.35 5.20
N GLY A 426 -1.75 36.75 4.44
CA GLY A 426 -1.86 37.81 3.43
C GLY A 426 -0.90 37.70 2.25
N ALA A 427 -0.18 36.58 2.15
CA ALA A 427 0.80 36.36 1.09
C ALA A 427 0.82 34.89 0.67
N THR A 428 1.08 34.65 -0.61
CA THR A 428 1.35 33.32 -1.16
C THR A 428 2.76 33.27 -1.69
N ARG A 429 3.43 32.12 -1.57
CA ARG A 429 4.76 31.90 -2.15
C ARG A 429 4.84 30.55 -2.83
N SER A 430 5.24 30.55 -4.10
CA SER A 430 5.55 29.31 -4.80
C SER A 430 6.75 28.62 -4.15
N LEU A 431 6.62 27.31 -3.98
CA LEU A 431 7.68 26.41 -3.51
C LEU A 431 8.13 25.46 -4.62
N GLN A 432 7.54 25.54 -5.81
CA GLN A 432 7.92 24.70 -6.95
C GLN A 432 9.33 25.04 -7.44
N LEU A 433 10.05 23.98 -7.81
CA LEU A 433 11.34 24.07 -8.48
C LEU A 433 11.17 23.81 -9.97
N GLU A 434 11.92 24.53 -10.79
CA GLU A 434 11.95 24.32 -12.24
C GLU A 434 13.39 24.06 -12.72
N PHE A 435 13.50 23.31 -13.81
CA PHE A 435 14.76 23.09 -14.51
C PHE A 435 14.60 23.36 -16.01
N GLN A 436 15.70 23.82 -16.62
CA GLN A 436 15.80 24.02 -18.05
C GLN A 436 16.38 22.75 -18.72
N PRO A 437 16.03 22.45 -19.97
CA PRO A 437 16.70 21.40 -20.73
C PRO A 437 18.22 21.63 -20.77
N LEU A 438 19.02 20.58 -20.50
CA LEU A 438 20.48 20.67 -20.61
C LEU A 438 20.94 20.96 -22.05
N ALA A 439 20.16 20.51 -23.03
CA ALA A 439 20.39 20.84 -24.43
C ALA A 439 19.82 22.23 -24.73
N HIS A 440 20.68 23.21 -24.99
CA HIS A 440 20.29 24.54 -25.44
C HIS A 440 21.00 24.90 -26.75
N CYS A 441 20.37 25.71 -27.60
CA CYS A 441 21.08 26.31 -28.73
C CYS A 441 22.09 27.33 -28.18
N PRO A 442 23.34 27.37 -28.69
CA PRO A 442 24.23 28.48 -28.38
C PRO A 442 23.64 29.77 -28.95
N VAL A 443 23.66 30.84 -28.15
CA VAL A 443 23.29 32.17 -28.61
C VAL A 443 24.40 32.62 -29.57
N ASN A 444 24.07 32.77 -30.86
CA ASN A 444 24.99 33.27 -31.89
C ASN A 444 25.28 34.76 -31.74
#